data_AF-A0A5P1D7E3-F1
#
_entry.id   AF-A0A5P1D7E3-F1
#
_cell.length_a   1.000
_cell.length_b   1.000
_cell.length_c   1.000
_cell.angle_alpha   90.00
_cell.angle_beta   90.00
_cell.angle_gamma   90.00
#
_symmetry.space_group_name_H-M   'P 1'
#
loop_
_entity.id
_entity.type
_entity.pdbx_description
1 polymer ?
#
loop_
_entity_poly.entity_id
_entity_poly.type
_entity_poly.pdbx_seq_one_letter_code
_entity_poly.pdbx_strand_id
1 'polypeptide(L)'
;MLEKNKEIVLAGEEALEALKEIEFVLISLHKIGSFYADKPGAVEEYRRTTTDFIDNCEVTKRLARVRTIISHHFDDSIGDDDMDDMERYFLDLKFWKPASTERNHYNAENFSFSDGVIDQLTAKRDELLMVFTDQQEQLFLITFHRLIAFHGLSPAGSEVCDMHEEKASTLSQKNVCIDPNEKVTTYFFKSGSGETVLAVVASGYSVERI
;
A
#
# COMPACT_ATOMS: atom_id res chain seq x y z
N MET A 1 -28.50 -18.55 -1.20
CA MET A 1 -28.82 -18.47 0.23
C MET A 1 -29.35 -19.79 0.74
N LEU A 2 -28.58 -20.40 1.63
CA LEU A 2 -28.97 -21.57 2.42
C LEU A 2 -30.19 -21.23 3.28
N GLU A 3 -31.08 -22.20 3.48
CA GLU A 3 -32.31 -21.97 4.26
C GLU A 3 -32.03 -21.43 5.67
N LYS A 4 -30.97 -21.93 6.35
CA LYS A 4 -30.57 -21.46 7.68
C LYS A 4 -29.96 -20.05 7.71
N ASN A 5 -29.53 -19.51 6.57
CA ASN A 5 -29.01 -18.15 6.47
C ASN A 5 -30.12 -17.12 6.19
N LYS A 6 -31.36 -17.56 5.93
CA LYS A 6 -32.50 -16.66 5.73
C LYS A 6 -32.91 -15.95 7.01
N GLU A 7 -32.69 -16.58 8.15
CA GLU A 7 -32.94 -16.02 9.48
C GLU A 7 -31.73 -16.30 10.38
N ILE A 8 -31.15 -15.24 10.96
CA ILE A 8 -30.11 -15.35 11.98
C ILE A 8 -30.67 -14.93 13.33
N VAL A 9 -30.14 -15.48 14.41
CA VAL A 9 -30.53 -15.15 15.79
C VAL A 9 -29.33 -14.61 16.53
N LEU A 10 -29.41 -13.36 16.98
CA LEU A 10 -28.40 -12.73 17.84
C LEU A 10 -28.89 -12.73 19.29
N ALA A 11 -27.99 -13.04 20.23
CA ALA A 11 -28.27 -12.79 21.64
C ALA A 11 -28.41 -11.28 21.90
N GLY A 12 -29.21 -10.91 22.90
CA GLY A 12 -29.41 -9.51 23.25
C GLY A 12 -28.09 -8.80 23.58
N GLU A 13 -27.18 -9.48 24.27
CA GLU A 13 -25.86 -8.98 24.64
C GLU A 13 -24.97 -8.74 23.41
N GLU A 14 -25.00 -9.65 22.43
CA GLU A 14 -24.26 -9.50 21.16
C GLU A 14 -24.79 -8.31 20.36
N ALA A 15 -26.12 -8.18 20.26
CA ALA A 15 -26.77 -7.06 19.61
C ALA A 15 -26.41 -5.73 20.30
N LEU A 16 -26.42 -5.68 21.63
CA LEU A 16 -26.03 -4.49 22.39
C LEU A 16 -24.56 -4.12 22.19
N GLU A 17 -23.66 -5.09 22.14
CA GLU A 17 -22.24 -4.81 21.90
C GLU A 17 -21.99 -4.29 20.47
N ALA A 18 -22.68 -4.83 19.46
CA ALA A 18 -22.64 -4.29 18.11
C ALA A 18 -23.20 -2.85 18.06
N LEU A 19 -24.35 -2.60 18.68
CA LEU A 19 -24.98 -1.28 18.74
C LEU A 19 -24.10 -0.26 19.45
N LYS A 20 -23.43 -0.63 20.54
CA LYS A 20 -22.51 0.24 21.26
C LYS A 20 -21.37 0.77 20.37
N GLU A 21 -20.79 -0.10 19.54
CA GLU A 21 -19.75 0.30 18.58
C GLU A 21 -20.32 1.24 17.49
N ILE A 22 -21.51 0.92 16.96
CA ILE A 22 -22.20 1.76 15.95
C ILE A 22 -22.52 3.15 16.52
N GLU A 23 -23.11 3.23 17.71
CA GLU A 23 -23.50 4.47 18.38
C GLU A 23 -22.29 5.36 18.66
N PHE A 24 -21.18 4.77 19.12
CA PHE A 24 -19.95 5.52 19.33
C PHE A 24 -19.48 6.21 18.05
N VAL A 25 -19.51 5.52 16.90
CA VAL A 25 -19.10 6.07 15.61
C VAL A 25 -20.09 7.14 15.13
N LEU A 26 -21.39 6.83 15.11
CA LEU A 26 -22.42 7.72 14.57
C LEU A 26 -22.55 9.02 15.39
N ILE A 27 -22.66 8.93 16.71
CA ILE A 27 -22.81 10.10 17.57
C ILE A 27 -21.56 10.99 17.49
N SER A 28 -20.37 10.39 17.47
CA SER A 28 -19.12 11.16 17.42
C SER A 28 -18.96 11.89 16.08
N LEU A 29 -19.20 11.21 14.96
CA LEU A 29 -19.18 11.84 13.64
C LEU A 29 -20.24 12.95 13.51
N HIS A 30 -21.44 12.73 14.04
CA HIS A 30 -22.49 13.75 14.07
C HIS A 30 -22.05 14.98 14.89
N LYS A 31 -21.44 14.79 16.06
CA LYS A 31 -20.93 15.89 16.89
C LYS A 31 -19.81 16.66 16.20
N ILE A 32 -18.88 15.97 15.53
CA ILE A 32 -17.81 16.61 14.73
C ILE A 32 -18.45 17.46 13.63
N GLY A 33 -19.35 16.88 12.83
CA GLY A 33 -20.05 17.60 11.76
C GLY A 33 -20.81 18.83 12.29
N SER A 34 -21.59 18.67 13.35
CA SER A 34 -22.35 19.76 13.97
C SER A 34 -21.47 20.87 14.53
N PHE A 35 -20.30 20.55 15.09
CA PHE A 35 -19.37 21.56 15.61
C PHE A 35 -18.75 22.44 14.52
N TYR A 36 -18.53 21.89 13.33
CA TYR A 36 -17.92 22.62 12.20
C TYR A 36 -18.93 23.21 11.22
N ALA A 37 -20.22 22.86 11.32
CA ALA A 37 -21.26 23.28 10.37
C ALA A 37 -21.34 24.82 10.19
N ASP A 38 -21.22 25.58 11.28
CA ASP A 38 -21.38 27.04 11.26
C ASP A 38 -20.03 27.80 11.26
N LYS A 39 -18.93 27.15 10.84
CA LYS A 39 -17.58 27.72 10.87
C LYS A 39 -17.01 27.96 9.46
N PRO A 40 -17.15 29.19 8.91
CA PRO A 40 -16.56 29.52 7.63
C PRO A 40 -15.04 29.34 7.63
N GLY A 41 -14.50 28.72 6.58
CA GLY A 41 -13.05 28.53 6.41
C GLY A 41 -12.45 27.34 7.18
N ALA A 42 -13.23 26.62 7.99
CA ALA A 42 -12.73 25.49 8.79
C ALA A 42 -12.75 24.12 8.07
N VAL A 43 -12.85 24.10 6.73
CA VAL A 43 -13.01 22.85 5.95
C VAL A 43 -11.84 21.89 6.17
N GLU A 44 -10.60 22.40 6.17
CA GLU A 44 -9.42 21.55 6.38
C GLU A 44 -9.29 21.07 7.83
N GLU A 45 -9.73 21.87 8.80
CA GLU A 45 -9.78 21.46 10.21
C GLU A 45 -10.84 20.37 10.44
N TYR A 46 -12.00 20.50 9.80
CA TYR A 46 -13.05 19.48 9.81
C TYR A 46 -12.57 18.16 9.19
N ARG A 47 -11.92 18.22 8.01
CA ARG A 47 -11.35 17.05 7.34
C ARG A 47 -10.32 16.36 8.22
N ARG A 48 -9.35 17.12 8.73
CA ARG A 48 -8.31 16.61 9.65
C ARG A 48 -8.93 15.99 10.90
N THR A 49 -9.84 16.68 11.58
CA THR A 49 -10.50 16.18 12.80
C THR A 49 -11.25 14.88 12.53
N THR A 50 -11.90 14.77 11.37
CA THR A 50 -12.66 13.57 10.99
C THR A 50 -11.71 12.41 10.68
N THR A 51 -10.63 12.65 9.94
CA THR A 51 -9.59 11.63 9.67
C THR A 51 -8.91 11.18 10.97
N ASP A 52 -8.50 12.12 11.82
CA ASP A 52 -7.89 11.84 13.12
C ASP A 52 -8.84 11.04 14.01
N PHE A 53 -10.14 11.33 14.00
CA PHE A 53 -11.13 10.52 14.72
C PHE A 53 -11.22 9.10 14.16
N ILE A 54 -11.29 8.94 12.84
CA ILE A 54 -11.37 7.62 12.19
C ILE A 54 -10.16 6.76 12.57
N ASP A 55 -8.95 7.32 12.50
CA ASP A 55 -7.70 6.62 12.75
C ASP A 55 -7.46 6.39 14.25
N ASN A 56 -7.52 7.45 15.07
CA ASN A 56 -7.17 7.36 16.50
C ASN A 56 -8.24 6.65 17.34
N CYS A 57 -9.51 6.70 16.94
CA CYS A 57 -10.58 5.95 17.61
C CYS A 57 -10.83 4.57 16.98
N GLU A 58 -9.99 4.16 16.03
CA GLU A 58 -9.99 2.86 15.38
C GLU A 58 -11.35 2.48 14.78
N VAL A 59 -12.01 3.44 14.11
CA VAL A 59 -13.38 3.27 13.58
C VAL A 59 -13.50 2.04 12.68
N THR A 60 -12.47 1.76 11.86
CA THR A 60 -12.43 0.57 11.00
C THR A 60 -12.41 -0.74 11.80
N LYS A 61 -11.67 -0.80 12.92
CA LYS A 61 -11.66 -1.98 13.80
C LYS A 61 -12.99 -2.16 14.53
N ARG A 62 -13.62 -1.06 14.94
CA ARG A 62 -14.97 -1.09 15.55
C ARG A 62 -16.01 -1.64 14.59
N LEU A 63 -16.03 -1.16 13.35
CA LEU A 63 -16.92 -1.67 12.31
C LEU A 63 -16.60 -3.13 11.94
N ALA A 64 -15.32 -3.53 11.93
CA ALA A 64 -14.93 -4.93 11.74
C ALA A 64 -15.45 -5.81 12.89
N ARG A 65 -15.41 -5.33 14.14
CA ARG A 65 -15.99 -6.05 15.28
C ARG A 65 -17.49 -6.23 15.16
N VAL A 66 -18.21 -5.19 14.76
CA VAL A 66 -19.65 -5.26 14.46
C VAL A 66 -19.91 -6.30 13.37
N ARG A 67 -19.14 -6.25 12.28
CA ARG A 67 -19.23 -7.25 11.20
C ARG A 67 -19.06 -8.65 11.75
N THR A 68 -18.04 -8.92 12.56
CA THR A 68 -17.80 -10.25 13.15
C THR A 68 -18.98 -10.73 13.99
N ILE A 69 -19.54 -9.87 14.85
CA ILE A 69 -20.70 -10.21 15.68
C ILE A 69 -21.87 -10.65 14.80
N ILE A 70 -22.15 -9.93 13.71
CA ILE A 70 -23.27 -10.26 12.84
C ILE A 70 -22.96 -11.48 11.97
N SER A 71 -21.76 -11.54 11.38
CA SER A 71 -21.40 -12.53 10.37
C SER A 71 -21.22 -13.93 10.94
N HIS A 72 -20.83 -14.08 12.22
CA HIS A 72 -20.61 -15.42 12.80
C HIS A 72 -21.89 -16.27 12.87
N HIS A 73 -23.06 -15.64 12.85
CA HIS A 73 -24.34 -16.34 12.83
C HIS A 73 -24.74 -16.87 11.46
N PHE A 74 -24.02 -16.50 10.40
CA PHE A 74 -24.20 -17.08 9.07
C PHE A 74 -23.37 -18.36 8.93
N ASP A 75 -23.92 -19.34 8.22
CA ASP A 75 -23.12 -20.42 7.67
C ASP A 75 -22.26 -19.92 6.52
N ASP A 76 -20.96 -20.12 6.64
CA ASP A 76 -19.91 -19.79 5.68
C ASP A 76 -19.53 -20.97 4.78
N SER A 77 -20.35 -22.03 4.75
CA SER A 77 -20.14 -23.13 3.81
C SER A 77 -20.15 -22.65 2.35
N ILE A 78 -19.09 -23.00 1.65
CA ILE A 78 -18.84 -22.61 0.25
C ILE A 78 -19.73 -23.44 -0.68
N GLY A 79 -20.42 -22.77 -1.61
CA GLY A 79 -21.24 -23.41 -2.64
C GLY A 79 -20.44 -23.88 -3.85
N ASP A 80 -21.15 -24.44 -4.84
CA ASP A 80 -20.54 -24.96 -6.09
C ASP A 80 -19.84 -23.87 -6.95
N ASP A 81 -20.15 -22.60 -6.71
CA ASP A 81 -19.58 -21.42 -7.36
C ASP A 81 -18.37 -20.82 -6.61
N ASP A 82 -17.82 -21.55 -5.64
CA ASP A 82 -16.67 -21.14 -4.81
C ASP A 82 -16.93 -19.86 -4.00
N MET A 83 -18.20 -19.60 -3.64
CA MET A 83 -18.61 -18.46 -2.81
C MET A 83 -19.58 -18.87 -1.70
N ASP A 84 -19.44 -18.24 -0.54
CA ASP A 84 -20.47 -18.29 0.51
C ASP A 84 -21.66 -17.37 0.21
N ASP A 85 -22.69 -17.39 1.06
CA ASP A 85 -23.88 -16.55 0.87
C ASP A 85 -23.63 -15.05 1.06
N MET A 86 -22.71 -14.66 1.95
CA MET A 86 -22.35 -13.26 2.19
C MET A 86 -21.55 -12.71 1.00
N GLU A 87 -20.55 -13.45 0.52
CA GLU A 87 -19.74 -13.11 -0.66
C GLU A 87 -20.63 -12.93 -1.89
N ARG A 88 -21.56 -13.86 -2.11
CA ARG A 88 -22.55 -13.77 -3.20
C ARG A 88 -23.45 -12.54 -3.06
N TYR A 89 -23.83 -12.17 -1.85
CA TYR A 89 -24.64 -10.97 -1.58
C TYR A 89 -23.84 -9.67 -1.74
N PHE A 90 -22.52 -9.69 -1.51
CA PHE A 90 -21.65 -8.53 -1.59
C PHE A 90 -21.00 -8.32 -2.96
N LEU A 91 -21.30 -9.19 -3.94
CA LEU A 91 -20.62 -9.23 -5.24
C LEU A 91 -20.72 -7.91 -6.02
N ASP A 92 -21.81 -7.16 -5.86
CA ASP A 92 -22.05 -5.89 -6.55
C ASP A 92 -21.55 -4.66 -5.77
N LEU A 93 -20.98 -4.84 -4.56
CA LEU A 93 -20.40 -3.76 -3.78
C LEU A 93 -19.17 -3.18 -4.49
N LYS A 94 -19.28 -1.91 -4.88
CA LYS A 94 -18.17 -1.15 -5.46
C LYS A 94 -17.31 -0.54 -4.36
N PHE A 95 -16.17 -1.17 -4.08
CA PHE A 95 -15.19 -0.60 -3.15
C PHE A 95 -14.52 0.63 -3.75
N TRP A 96 -14.20 1.59 -2.88
CA TRP A 96 -13.33 2.70 -3.24
C TRP A 96 -11.99 2.16 -3.73
N LYS A 97 -11.49 2.73 -4.81
CA LYS A 97 -10.15 2.49 -5.35
C LYS A 97 -9.50 3.85 -5.51
N PRO A 98 -8.16 3.95 -5.35
CA PRO A 98 -7.47 5.18 -5.73
C PRO A 98 -7.80 5.49 -7.19
N ALA A 99 -7.88 6.78 -7.53
CA ALA A 99 -7.94 7.18 -8.93
C ALA A 99 -6.78 6.51 -9.64
N SER A 100 -7.04 5.80 -10.73
CA SER A 100 -5.97 5.22 -11.54
C SER A 100 -5.09 6.38 -11.99
N THR A 101 -3.90 6.51 -11.41
CA THR A 101 -2.83 7.24 -12.07
C THR A 101 -2.70 6.57 -13.43
N GLU A 102 -2.98 7.32 -14.50
CA GLU A 102 -2.66 6.86 -15.85
C GLU A 102 -1.16 6.58 -15.82
N ARG A 103 -0.81 5.29 -15.72
CA ARG A 103 0.57 4.81 -15.77
C ARG A 103 1.07 5.15 -17.16
N ASN A 104 1.65 6.32 -17.32
CA ASN A 104 2.54 6.60 -18.41
C ASN A 104 3.73 5.68 -18.21
N HIS A 105 3.69 4.50 -18.83
CA HIS A 105 4.86 3.71 -19.10
C HIS A 105 5.79 4.59 -19.93
N TYR A 106 6.65 5.35 -19.26
CA TYR A 106 7.85 5.87 -19.90
C TYR A 106 8.61 4.64 -20.35
N ASN A 107 8.60 4.41 -21.66
CA ASN A 107 9.52 3.47 -22.28
C ASN A 107 10.92 3.85 -21.80
N ALA A 108 11.64 2.86 -21.28
CA ALA A 108 13.02 2.97 -20.86
C ALA A 108 13.92 3.26 -22.07
N GLU A 109 13.87 4.49 -22.57
CA GLU A 109 14.93 5.09 -23.36
C GLU A 109 15.73 5.97 -22.39
N ASN A 110 16.76 5.36 -21.79
CA ASN A 110 17.85 6.00 -21.06
C ASN A 110 17.44 7.10 -20.07
N PHE A 111 16.77 6.71 -18.98
CA PHE A 111 16.70 7.56 -17.79
C PHE A 111 18.07 7.51 -17.08
N SER A 112 18.96 8.45 -17.39
CA SER A 112 20.21 8.65 -16.66
C SER A 112 19.96 9.61 -15.49
N PHE A 113 20.15 9.14 -14.26
CA PHE A 113 20.20 10.03 -13.10
C PHE A 113 21.54 10.77 -13.10
N SER A 114 21.54 12.06 -12.84
CA SER A 114 22.75 12.79 -12.43
C SER A 114 22.45 13.43 -11.08
N ASP A 115 23.04 12.89 -10.02
CA ASP A 115 23.01 13.42 -8.65
C ASP A 115 21.62 13.61 -7.97
N GLY A 116 21.48 13.11 -6.75
CA GLY A 116 20.32 13.38 -5.88
C GLY A 116 20.27 12.51 -4.63
N VAL A 117 19.13 12.47 -3.95
CA VAL A 117 18.98 11.82 -2.64
C VAL A 117 17.96 10.69 -2.71
N ILE A 118 18.30 9.53 -2.15
CA ILE A 118 17.33 8.47 -1.89
C ILE A 118 16.54 8.85 -0.63
N ASP A 119 15.29 9.30 -0.79
CA ASP A 119 14.45 9.72 0.34
C ASP A 119 13.89 8.53 1.10
N GLN A 120 13.44 7.51 0.36
CA GLN A 120 12.74 6.37 0.95
C GLN A 120 12.95 5.11 0.13
N LEU A 121 13.03 3.96 0.82
CA LEU A 121 12.99 2.63 0.22
C LEU A 121 11.91 1.79 0.89
N THR A 122 11.05 1.19 0.07
CA THR A 122 9.96 0.32 0.53
C THR A 122 9.98 -0.99 -0.25
N ALA A 123 10.26 -2.09 0.43
CA ALA A 123 10.19 -3.42 -0.15
C ALA A 123 8.77 -3.97 -0.05
N LYS A 124 8.21 -4.39 -1.20
CA LYS A 124 7.00 -5.22 -1.30
C LYS A 124 7.41 -6.61 -1.79
N ARG A 125 6.44 -7.52 -1.89
CA ARG A 125 6.68 -8.96 -2.15
C ARG A 125 7.63 -9.20 -3.34
N ASP A 126 7.34 -8.58 -4.49
CA ASP A 126 8.12 -8.73 -5.74
C ASP A 126 8.63 -7.39 -6.30
N GLU A 127 8.57 -6.32 -5.52
CA GLU A 127 8.92 -4.96 -5.96
C GLU A 127 9.73 -4.22 -4.91
N LEU A 128 10.69 -3.40 -5.36
CA LEU A 128 11.32 -2.38 -4.51
C LEU A 128 10.89 -1.01 -5.03
N LEU A 129 10.29 -0.21 -4.15
CA LEU A 129 9.93 1.17 -4.44
C LEU A 129 10.97 2.09 -3.82
N MET A 130 11.54 2.97 -4.63
CA MET A 130 12.49 3.99 -4.21
C MET A 130 11.89 5.36 -4.51
N VAL A 131 11.78 6.20 -3.48
CA VAL A 131 11.52 7.64 -3.66
C VAL A 131 12.87 8.32 -3.74
N PHE A 132 13.05 9.14 -4.77
CA PHE A 132 14.30 9.81 -5.08
C PHE A 132 14.03 11.27 -5.42
N THR A 133 14.82 12.19 -4.86
CA THR A 133 14.80 13.62 -5.19
C THR A 133 16.03 14.03 -6.01
N ASP A 134 15.83 14.59 -7.21
CA ASP A 134 16.93 15.09 -8.06
C ASP A 134 17.51 16.45 -7.60
N GLN A 135 18.60 16.90 -8.23
CA GLN A 135 19.17 18.24 -7.98
C GLN A 135 18.21 19.40 -8.28
N GLN A 136 17.14 19.18 -9.03
CA GLN A 136 16.11 20.17 -9.33
C GLN A 136 14.94 20.11 -8.33
N GLU A 137 15.09 19.35 -7.23
CA GLU A 137 14.06 19.13 -6.21
C GLU A 137 12.80 18.44 -6.75
N GLN A 138 12.93 17.66 -7.83
CA GLN A 138 11.84 16.85 -8.38
C GLN A 138 11.84 15.46 -7.76
N LEU A 139 10.66 15.00 -7.34
CA LEU A 139 10.45 13.69 -6.76
C LEU A 139 10.14 12.65 -7.84
N PHE A 140 10.84 11.52 -7.76
CA PHE A 140 10.67 10.38 -8.62
C PHE A 140 10.37 9.13 -7.79
N LEU A 141 9.43 8.33 -8.26
CA LEU A 141 9.19 6.96 -7.81
C LEU A 141 9.83 5.99 -8.80
N ILE A 142 10.89 5.33 -8.37
CA ILE A 142 11.55 4.25 -9.11
C ILE A 142 11.04 2.93 -8.55
N THR A 143 10.37 2.14 -9.39
CA THR A 143 9.85 0.81 -9.03
C THR A 143 10.67 -0.25 -9.74
N PHE A 144 11.37 -1.09 -8.98
CA PHE A 144 12.08 -2.26 -9.48
C PHE A 144 11.16 -3.47 -9.50
N HIS A 145 11.04 -4.11 -10.66
CA HIS A 145 10.10 -5.21 -10.92
C HIS A 145 10.79 -6.57 -10.82
N ARG A 146 10.11 -7.54 -10.21
CA ARG A 146 10.65 -8.88 -9.89
C ARG A 146 11.97 -8.76 -9.14
N LEU A 147 11.89 -8.11 -7.99
CA LEU A 147 13.01 -7.93 -7.07
C LEU A 147 13.52 -9.30 -6.60
N ILE A 148 14.81 -9.56 -6.79
CA ILE A 148 15.47 -10.77 -6.32
C ILE A 148 16.21 -10.50 -5.00
N ALA A 149 16.94 -9.39 -4.95
CA ALA A 149 17.66 -8.95 -3.76
C ALA A 149 17.96 -7.46 -3.83
N PHE A 150 18.20 -6.83 -2.69
CA PHE A 150 18.87 -5.53 -2.62
C PHE A 150 19.76 -5.47 -1.38
N HIS A 151 20.84 -4.71 -1.45
CA HIS A 151 21.73 -4.50 -0.32
C HIS A 151 22.13 -3.02 -0.21
N GLY A 152 22.04 -2.46 0.99
CA GLY A 152 22.49 -1.10 1.30
C GLY A 152 22.56 -0.91 2.82
N LEU A 153 23.57 -0.19 3.29
CA LEU A 153 23.69 0.20 4.69
C LEU A 153 22.99 1.56 4.87
N SER A 154 21.79 1.58 5.43
CA SER A 154 20.96 2.80 5.59
C SER A 154 20.92 3.71 4.34
N PRO A 155 20.47 3.20 3.19
CA PRO A 155 20.45 3.96 1.94
C PRO A 155 19.49 5.17 1.95
N ALA A 156 18.52 5.22 2.86
CA ALA A 156 17.64 6.39 3.01
C ALA A 156 18.42 7.58 3.60
N GLY A 157 18.33 8.74 2.94
CA GLY A 157 19.09 9.95 3.23
C GLY A 157 20.50 9.99 2.61
N SER A 158 20.84 9.00 1.77
CA SER A 158 22.15 8.98 1.10
C SER A 158 22.11 9.76 -0.21
N GLU A 159 23.15 10.57 -0.43
CA GLU A 159 23.42 11.20 -1.71
C GLU A 159 23.98 10.15 -2.69
N VAL A 160 23.40 10.09 -3.87
CA VAL A 160 23.81 9.22 -4.97
C VAL A 160 24.14 10.08 -6.17
N CYS A 161 25.31 9.82 -6.75
CA CYS A 161 25.80 10.56 -7.91
C CYS A 161 25.51 9.86 -9.23
N ASP A 162 25.47 8.52 -9.25
CA ASP A 162 25.25 7.77 -10.49
C ASP A 162 24.56 6.41 -10.24
N MET A 163 23.83 5.95 -11.26
CA MET A 163 23.27 4.61 -11.36
C MET A 163 23.89 3.87 -12.54
N HIS A 164 24.53 2.73 -12.26
CA HIS A 164 25.09 1.87 -13.30
C HIS A 164 24.34 0.54 -13.41
N GLU A 165 24.04 0.15 -14.64
CA GLU A 165 23.51 -1.17 -14.98
C GLU A 165 24.66 -2.12 -15.32
N GLU A 166 24.72 -3.26 -14.63
CA GLU A 166 25.60 -4.36 -15.01
C GLU A 166 24.75 -5.56 -15.43
N LYS A 167 24.81 -5.89 -16.73
CA LYS A 167 24.21 -7.13 -17.25
C LYS A 167 25.06 -8.29 -16.75
N ALA A 168 24.42 -9.24 -16.07
CA ALA A 168 25.11 -10.32 -15.38
C ALA A 168 26.16 -11.03 -16.26
N SER A 169 27.43 -10.71 -16.00
CA SER A 169 28.57 -11.55 -16.27
C SER A 169 29.45 -11.44 -15.02
N THR A 170 29.29 -12.41 -14.12
CA THR A 170 30.10 -12.67 -12.91
C THR A 170 29.98 -11.69 -11.73
N LEU A 171 28.82 -11.63 -11.08
CA LEU A 171 28.76 -11.33 -9.64
C LEU A 171 28.87 -12.64 -8.85
N SER A 172 29.89 -12.71 -8.01
CA SER A 172 30.24 -13.82 -7.10
C SER A 172 28.99 -14.47 -6.51
N GLN A 173 28.68 -15.68 -6.98
CA GLN A 173 27.66 -16.57 -6.44
C GLN A 173 27.90 -16.83 -4.95
N LYS A 174 27.33 -16.01 -4.09
CA LYS A 174 27.05 -16.38 -2.71
C LYS A 174 25.58 -16.07 -2.45
N ASN A 175 24.78 -17.11 -2.62
CA ASN A 175 23.43 -17.29 -2.10
C ASN A 175 22.28 -16.62 -2.87
N VAL A 176 22.27 -16.70 -4.21
CA VAL A 176 21.04 -16.45 -4.97
C VAL A 176 20.79 -17.63 -5.91
N CYS A 177 19.68 -18.35 -5.68
CA CYS A 177 19.19 -19.39 -6.59
C CYS A 177 18.45 -18.68 -7.73
N ILE A 178 19.18 -18.28 -8.77
CA ILE A 178 18.61 -17.63 -9.97
C ILE A 178 18.34 -18.72 -11.02
N ASP A 179 17.16 -18.73 -11.61
CA ASP A 179 16.89 -19.50 -12.83
C ASP A 179 17.80 -18.99 -13.96
N PRO A 180 18.65 -19.84 -14.57
CA PRO A 180 19.60 -19.41 -15.60
C PRO A 180 18.96 -18.80 -16.86
N ASN A 181 17.63 -18.88 -17.02
CA ASN A 181 16.91 -18.26 -18.13
C ASN A 181 16.33 -16.87 -17.84
N GLU A 182 16.39 -16.36 -16.59
CA GLU A 182 15.81 -15.06 -16.26
C GLU A 182 16.81 -13.92 -16.54
N LYS A 183 16.38 -12.91 -17.31
CA LYS A 183 17.18 -11.70 -17.57
C LYS A 183 17.21 -10.83 -16.32
N VAL A 184 18.25 -10.99 -15.52
CA VAL A 184 18.46 -10.22 -14.29
C VAL A 184 19.51 -9.15 -14.53
N THR A 185 19.24 -7.94 -14.05
CA THR A 185 20.17 -6.80 -14.09
C THR A 185 20.46 -6.36 -12.65
N THR A 186 21.72 -6.04 -12.38
CA THR A 186 22.10 -5.39 -11.13
C THR A 186 22.23 -3.88 -11.37
N TYR A 187 21.50 -3.11 -10.57
CA TYR A 187 21.51 -1.64 -10.56
C TYR A 187 22.31 -1.16 -9.36
N PHE A 188 23.43 -0.47 -9.61
CA PHE A 188 24.31 0.05 -8.57
C PHE A 188 24.15 1.55 -8.42
N PHE A 189 23.87 2.01 -7.20
CA PHE A 189 23.79 3.41 -6.80
C PHE A 189 25.06 3.77 -6.03
N LYS A 190 25.83 4.73 -6.55
CA LYS A 190 27.11 5.15 -5.95
C LYS A 190 27.05 6.56 -5.39
N SER A 191 27.70 6.80 -4.26
CA SER A 191 27.92 8.15 -3.75
C SER A 191 28.98 8.90 -4.57
N GLY A 192 29.17 10.20 -4.31
CA GLY A 192 30.21 11.01 -4.96
C GLY A 192 31.64 10.55 -4.70
N SER A 193 31.88 9.70 -3.69
CA SER A 193 33.17 9.05 -3.44
C SER A 193 33.38 7.77 -4.27
N GLY A 194 32.36 7.32 -5.01
CA GLY A 194 32.37 6.09 -5.79
C GLY A 194 32.00 4.82 -5.01
N GLU A 195 31.68 4.93 -3.72
CA GLU A 195 31.22 3.82 -2.89
C GLU A 195 29.78 3.42 -3.23
N THR A 196 29.50 2.11 -3.30
CA THR A 196 28.13 1.62 -3.52
C THR A 196 27.29 1.81 -2.26
N VAL A 197 26.30 2.69 -2.36
CA VAL A 197 25.31 2.97 -1.32
C VAL A 197 24.20 1.93 -1.33
N LEU A 198 23.76 1.54 -2.52
CA LEU A 198 22.70 0.56 -2.73
C LEU A 198 23.00 -0.25 -4.00
N ALA A 199 22.78 -1.56 -3.94
CA ALA A 199 22.64 -2.39 -5.13
C ALA A 199 21.27 -3.07 -5.13
N VAL A 200 20.64 -3.10 -6.29
CA VAL A 200 19.33 -3.72 -6.51
C VAL A 200 19.46 -4.75 -7.62
N VAL A 201 19.00 -5.98 -7.36
CA VAL A 201 18.98 -7.08 -8.33
C VAL A 201 17.52 -7.31 -8.72
N ALA A 202 17.17 -6.95 -9.96
CA ALA A 202 15.80 -7.00 -10.46
C ALA A 202 15.75 -7.26 -11.97
N SER A 203 14.57 -7.64 -12.49
CA SER A 203 14.38 -7.87 -13.93
C SER A 203 14.32 -6.59 -14.76
N GLY A 204 13.98 -5.48 -14.11
CA GLY A 204 13.70 -4.20 -14.76
C GLY A 204 13.31 -3.13 -13.76
N TYR A 205 13.17 -1.89 -14.21
CA TYR A 205 12.62 -0.80 -13.41
C TYR A 205 11.69 0.08 -14.25
N SER A 206 10.84 0.84 -13.58
CA SER A 206 10.04 1.93 -14.16
C SER A 206 10.20 3.19 -13.32
N VAL A 207 10.13 4.36 -13.95
CA VAL A 207 10.25 5.65 -13.27
C VAL A 207 8.97 6.46 -13.50
N GLU A 208 8.45 7.04 -12.43
CA GLU A 208 7.34 7.99 -12.44
C GLU A 208 7.74 9.26 -11.69
N ARG A 209 7.28 10.42 -12.14
CA ARG A 209 7.43 11.69 -11.41
C ARG A 209 6.20 11.88 -10.52
N ILE A 210 6.40 12.18 -9.23
CA ILE A 210 5.33 12.33 -8.22
C ILE A 210 5.28 13.72 -7.60
#